data_AF-A0A3M6YVL4-F1
#
_entry.id   AF-A0A3M6YVL4-F1
#
_cell.length_a   1.000
_cell.length_b   1.000
_cell.length_c   1.000
_cell.angle_alpha   90.00
_cell.angle_beta   90.00
_cell.angle_gamma   90.00
#
_symmetry.space_group_name_H-M   'P 1'
#
loop_
_entity.id
_entity.type
_entity.pdbx_description
1 polymer ?
#
loop_
_entity_poly.entity_id
_entity_poly.type
_entity_poly.pdbx_seq_one_letter_code
_entity_poly.pdbx_strand_id
1 'polypeptide(L)'
;MINTLLTLKHCFSLFLFSIPTYRKRIVLWIIQSTKNIGMNYRNCNIYFNDGYSFLRICITLWSNVIMRFFALHFVLPFVLAALALMHLIALHDSAGSGNPLGVSGNYDRLPFAPYFIFKDLITIFLFIIVLSVFVFFMPNVLGDSENYVMANPMQTPPAIVPE
;
A
#
# COMPACT_ATOMS: atom_id res chain seq x y z
N MET A 1 29.89 -6.79 15.41
CA MET A 1 28.63 -6.91 14.63
C MET A 1 27.66 -5.73 14.85
N ILE A 2 28.16 -4.54 15.22
CA ILE A 2 27.37 -3.31 15.45
C ILE A 2 27.68 -2.23 14.39
N ASN A 3 28.84 -2.31 13.74
CA ASN A 3 29.30 -1.29 12.78
C ASN A 3 28.72 -1.44 11.36
N THR A 4 28.06 -2.55 11.03
CA THR A 4 27.36 -2.75 9.73
C THR A 4 25.91 -2.25 9.75
N LEU A 5 25.29 -2.13 10.93
CA LEU A 5 23.94 -1.58 11.08
C LEU A 5 23.93 -0.03 11.11
N LEU A 6 25.01 0.61 11.56
CA LEU A 6 25.16 2.07 11.50
C LEU A 6 25.43 2.58 10.07
N THR A 7 26.20 1.84 9.28
CA THR A 7 26.48 2.19 7.87
C THR A 7 25.24 2.01 6.98
N LEU A 8 24.39 1.01 7.25
CA LEU A 8 23.10 0.85 6.55
C LEU A 8 22.05 1.91 6.93
N LYS A 9 22.04 2.38 8.19
CA LYS A 9 21.20 3.53 8.60
C LYS A 9 21.61 4.83 7.91
N HIS A 10 22.90 5.06 7.69
CA HIS A 10 23.38 6.22 6.94
C HIS A 10 23.18 6.08 5.41
N CYS A 11 23.23 4.86 4.86
CA CYS A 11 23.08 4.63 3.42
C CYS A 11 21.62 4.70 2.94
N PHE A 12 20.65 4.25 3.75
CA PHE A 12 19.23 4.30 3.37
C PHE A 12 18.64 5.73 3.40
N SER A 13 19.19 6.60 4.26
CA SER A 13 18.82 8.03 4.31
C SER A 13 19.33 8.80 3.08
N LEU A 14 20.45 8.36 2.48
CA LEU A 14 21.07 9.04 1.33
C LEU A 14 20.49 8.64 -0.03
N PHE A 15 19.83 7.47 -0.15
CA PHE A 15 19.29 7.01 -1.43
C PHE A 15 17.95 7.65 -1.80
N LEU A 16 17.19 8.16 -0.82
CA LEU A 16 15.92 8.86 -1.06
C LEU A 16 16.06 10.39 -1.18
N PHE A 17 17.26 10.94 -0.98
CA PHE A 17 17.49 12.40 -0.98
C PHE A 17 18.33 12.93 -2.16
N SER A 18 18.85 12.06 -3.04
CA SER A 18 19.83 12.45 -4.08
C SER A 18 19.34 12.43 -5.53
N ILE A 19 18.03 12.49 -5.80
CA ILE A 19 17.52 12.67 -7.18
C ILE A 19 16.90 14.07 -7.34
N PRO A 20 17.72 15.13 -7.50
CA PRO A 20 17.23 16.49 -7.70
C PRO A 20 16.57 16.72 -9.08
N THR A 21 16.72 15.78 -10.02
CA THR A 21 16.28 15.93 -11.42
C THR A 21 14.80 15.58 -11.66
N TYR A 22 14.22 14.65 -10.90
CA TYR A 22 12.79 14.28 -11.05
C TYR A 22 11.83 15.21 -10.29
N ARG A 23 12.29 15.79 -9.17
CA ARG A 23 11.49 16.70 -8.34
C ARG A 23 11.02 17.93 -9.13
N LYS A 24 11.85 18.47 -10.03
CA LYS A 24 11.49 19.65 -10.81
C LYS A 24 10.47 19.37 -11.92
N ARG A 25 10.56 18.22 -12.60
CA ARG A 25 9.65 17.89 -13.72
C ARG A 25 8.24 17.51 -13.25
N ILE A 26 8.12 16.73 -12.19
CA ILE A 26 6.81 16.36 -11.62
C ILE A 26 6.13 17.58 -10.98
N VAL A 27 6.88 18.42 -10.27
CA VAL A 27 6.31 19.63 -9.66
C VAL A 27 5.93 20.68 -10.72
N LEU A 28 6.74 20.85 -11.78
CA LEU A 28 6.36 21.69 -12.92
C LEU A 28 5.13 21.14 -13.66
N TRP A 29 5.00 19.81 -13.78
CA TRP A 29 3.83 19.18 -14.41
C TRP A 29 2.56 19.34 -13.56
N ILE A 30 2.67 19.28 -12.23
CA ILE A 30 1.57 19.56 -11.30
C ILE A 30 1.18 21.04 -11.34
N ILE A 31 2.14 21.98 -11.36
CA ILE A 31 1.87 23.42 -11.48
C ILE A 31 1.26 23.79 -12.84
N GLN A 32 1.72 23.15 -13.93
CA GLN A 32 1.16 23.35 -15.26
C GLN A 32 -0.26 22.77 -15.37
N SER A 33 -0.53 21.65 -14.69
CA SER A 33 -1.85 21.03 -14.64
C SER A 33 -2.84 21.82 -13.79
N THR A 34 -2.41 22.48 -12.71
CA THR A 34 -3.29 23.29 -11.87
C THR A 34 -3.64 24.65 -12.46
N LYS A 35 -2.79 25.21 -13.34
CA LYS A 35 -3.13 26.42 -14.13
C LYS A 35 -4.29 26.19 -15.10
N ASN A 36 -4.42 24.98 -15.65
CA ASN A 36 -5.54 24.63 -16.53
C ASN A 36 -6.88 24.39 -15.80
N ILE A 37 -6.87 24.33 -14.46
CA ILE A 37 -8.06 24.04 -13.64
C ILE A 37 -8.69 25.33 -13.05
N GLY A 38 -8.20 26.52 -13.43
CA GLY A 38 -8.85 27.79 -13.04
C GLY A 38 -8.86 28.06 -11.54
N MET A 39 -7.96 27.43 -10.77
CA MET A 39 -7.87 27.63 -9.32
C MET A 39 -7.18 28.97 -9.02
N ASN A 40 -7.89 29.87 -8.34
CA ASN A 40 -7.46 31.22 -8.02
C ASN A 40 -6.48 31.20 -6.81
N TYR A 41 -5.17 31.13 -7.07
CA TYR A 41 -4.10 31.02 -6.07
C TYR A 41 -3.75 32.34 -5.37
N ARG A 42 -4.72 33.10 -4.86
CA ARG A 42 -4.41 34.43 -4.33
C ARG A 42 -3.67 34.50 -3.00
N ASN A 43 -3.36 33.40 -2.32
CA ASN A 43 -2.66 33.47 -1.02
C ASN A 43 -1.94 32.18 -0.58
N CYS A 44 -1.22 31.49 -1.48
CA CYS A 44 -0.35 30.39 -1.06
C CYS A 44 1.12 30.83 -1.12
N ASN A 45 1.63 31.36 0.00
CA ASN A 45 3.07 31.52 0.18
C ASN A 45 3.67 30.13 0.41
N ILE A 46 4.27 29.58 -0.64
CA ILE A 46 4.87 28.25 -0.63
C ILE A 46 6.27 28.35 -0.01
N TYR A 47 6.39 28.09 1.29
CA TYR A 47 7.68 27.89 1.95
C TYR A 47 8.09 26.42 1.85
N PHE A 48 8.91 26.08 0.85
CA PHE A 48 9.58 24.78 0.73
C PHE A 48 10.87 24.78 1.56
N ASN A 49 10.79 24.47 2.85
CA ASN A 49 12.01 24.25 3.65
C ASN A 49 12.09 22.92 4.39
N ASP A 50 10.98 22.19 4.60
CA ASP A 50 11.02 20.97 5.42
C ASP A 50 10.54 19.72 4.66
N GLY A 51 11.22 18.59 4.83
CA GLY A 51 10.90 17.29 4.18
C GLY A 51 9.49 16.75 4.44
N TYR A 52 8.74 17.36 5.35
CA TYR A 52 7.33 17.07 5.67
C TYR A 52 6.34 17.91 4.87
N SER A 53 6.84 18.81 4.01
CA SER A 53 6.02 19.75 3.24
C SER A 53 5.05 19.02 2.30
N PHE A 54 5.40 17.86 1.74
CA PHE A 54 4.50 17.11 0.86
C PHE A 54 3.24 16.60 1.59
N LEU A 55 3.41 16.01 2.78
CA LEU A 55 2.30 15.51 3.60
C LEU A 55 1.44 16.68 4.14
N ARG A 56 2.08 17.80 4.50
CA ARG A 56 1.39 19.00 5.00
C ARG A 56 0.62 19.70 3.88
N ILE A 57 1.22 19.90 2.70
CA ILE A 57 0.60 20.49 1.50
C ILE A 57 -0.60 19.64 1.03
N CYS A 58 -0.52 18.32 1.08
CA CYS A 58 -1.62 17.43 0.73
C CYS A 58 -2.82 17.52 1.69
N ILE A 59 -2.60 17.78 2.98
CA ILE A 59 -3.69 17.83 3.97
C ILE A 59 -4.36 19.21 4.02
N THR A 60 -3.62 20.31 3.88
CA THR A 60 -4.19 21.67 3.96
C THR A 60 -4.70 22.25 2.64
N LEU A 61 -4.30 21.73 1.46
CA LEU A 61 -4.74 22.29 0.16
C LEU A 61 -5.88 21.53 -0.53
N TRP A 62 -6.35 20.41 0.03
CA TRP A 62 -7.28 19.54 -0.67
C TRP A 62 -8.72 19.70 -0.19
N SER A 63 -9.51 20.44 -0.95
CA SER A 63 -10.98 20.50 -0.84
C SER A 63 -11.68 19.28 -1.44
N ASN A 64 -10.97 18.40 -2.16
CA ASN A 64 -11.57 17.22 -2.80
C ASN A 64 -11.32 15.95 -1.97
N VAL A 65 -12.41 15.27 -1.63
CA VAL A 65 -12.45 14.03 -0.82
C VAL A 65 -11.70 12.87 -1.49
N ILE A 66 -11.78 12.74 -2.82
CA ILE A 66 -11.13 11.66 -3.59
C ILE A 66 -9.63 11.58 -3.32
N MET A 67 -8.94 12.72 -3.18
CA MET A 67 -7.48 12.71 -3.05
C MET A 67 -7.00 12.63 -1.61
N ARG A 68 -7.91 12.88 -0.65
CA ARG A 68 -7.71 12.43 0.72
C ARG A 68 -7.78 10.90 0.80
N PHE A 69 -8.75 10.29 0.12
CA PHE A 69 -8.83 8.82 0.03
C PHE A 69 -7.65 8.20 -0.71
N PHE A 70 -7.20 8.80 -1.82
CA PHE A 70 -6.01 8.32 -2.52
C PHE A 70 -4.76 8.36 -1.62
N ALA A 71 -4.57 9.45 -0.87
CA ALA A 71 -3.47 9.56 0.08
C ALA A 71 -3.54 8.48 1.18
N LEU A 72 -4.73 8.21 1.73
CA LEU A 72 -4.92 7.15 2.72
C LEU A 72 -4.69 5.75 2.13
N HIS A 73 -5.21 5.48 0.93
CA HIS A 73 -5.03 4.20 0.24
C HIS A 73 -3.56 3.91 -0.04
N PHE A 74 -2.74 4.94 -0.29
CA PHE A 74 -1.30 4.76 -0.45
C PHE A 74 -0.58 4.48 0.88
N VAL A 75 -1.00 5.09 1.98
CA VAL A 75 -0.34 4.95 3.30
C VAL A 75 -0.74 3.66 4.01
N LEU A 76 -2.00 3.23 3.90
CA LEU A 76 -2.55 2.07 4.62
C LEU A 76 -1.79 0.75 4.38
N PRO A 77 -1.38 0.38 3.15
CA PRO A 77 -0.62 -0.85 2.90
C PRO A 77 0.67 -0.94 3.70
N PHE A 78 1.36 0.19 3.94
CA PHE A 78 2.60 0.20 4.74
C PHE A 78 2.32 -0.02 6.22
N VAL A 79 1.22 0.54 6.73
CA VAL A 79 0.77 0.30 8.11
C VAL A 79 0.39 -1.16 8.31
N LEU A 80 -0.34 -1.75 7.35
CA LEU A 80 -0.70 -3.18 7.38
C LEU A 80 0.53 -4.09 7.29
N ALA A 81 1.52 -3.75 6.46
CA ALA A 81 2.77 -4.49 6.38
C ALA A 81 3.54 -4.47 7.73
N ALA A 82 3.56 -3.33 8.41
CA ALA A 82 4.17 -3.21 9.74
C ALA A 82 3.43 -4.04 10.80
N LEU A 83 2.10 -4.04 10.77
CA LEU A 83 1.27 -4.87 11.65
C LEU A 83 1.45 -6.37 11.36
N ALA A 84 1.55 -6.77 10.09
CA ALA A 84 1.83 -8.15 9.70
C ALA A 84 3.20 -8.62 10.23
N LEU A 85 4.24 -7.77 10.15
CA LEU A 85 5.55 -8.09 10.72
C LEU A 85 5.50 -8.23 12.24
N MET A 86 4.83 -7.30 12.94
CA MET A 86 4.64 -7.37 14.39
C MET A 86 3.89 -8.66 14.78
N HIS A 87 2.88 -9.04 14.01
CA HIS A 87 2.14 -10.28 14.21
C HIS A 87 3.03 -11.52 14.05
N LEU A 88 3.90 -11.56 13.03
CA LEU A 88 4.86 -12.65 12.83
C LEU A 88 5.88 -12.76 13.96
N ILE A 89 6.38 -11.63 14.47
CA ILE A 89 7.28 -11.62 15.63
C ILE A 89 6.57 -12.17 16.87
N ALA A 90 5.33 -11.73 17.13
CA ALA A 90 4.54 -12.22 18.26
C ALA A 90 4.30 -13.75 18.15
N LEU A 91 4.01 -14.25 16.95
CA LEU A 91 3.82 -15.68 16.71
C LEU A 91 5.11 -16.47 16.94
N HIS A 92 6.24 -15.95 16.46
CA HIS A 92 7.54 -16.59 16.58
C HIS A 92 8.02 -16.66 18.03
N ASP A 93 7.90 -15.57 18.78
CA ASP A 93 8.50 -15.45 20.11
C ASP A 93 7.60 -15.98 21.25
N SER A 94 6.27 -15.88 21.12
CA SER A 94 5.36 -16.12 22.25
C SER A 94 4.81 -17.54 22.33
N ALA A 95 4.39 -18.12 21.19
CA ALA A 95 3.54 -19.32 21.20
C ALA A 95 3.91 -20.36 20.14
N GLY A 96 4.52 -19.96 19.02
CA GLY A 96 4.61 -20.82 17.83
C GLY A 96 3.23 -21.10 17.21
N SER A 97 3.21 -21.95 16.19
CA SER A 97 1.95 -22.37 15.55
C SER A 97 1.21 -23.39 16.41
N GLY A 98 -0.12 -23.29 16.49
CA GLY A 98 -0.98 -24.31 17.07
C GLY A 98 -1.08 -25.56 16.19
N ASN A 99 -1.42 -26.70 16.79
CA ASN A 99 -1.68 -27.95 16.06
C ASN A 99 -3.19 -28.28 16.10
N PRO A 100 -3.72 -29.08 15.15
CA PRO A 100 -5.15 -29.41 15.09
C PRO A 100 -5.65 -30.19 16.32
N LEU A 101 -4.73 -30.81 17.08
CA LEU A 101 -5.05 -31.54 18.30
C LEU A 101 -5.13 -30.62 19.54
N GLY A 102 -4.72 -29.35 19.43
CA GLY A 102 -4.72 -28.39 20.54
C GLY A 102 -3.80 -28.75 21.70
N VAL A 103 -2.89 -29.71 21.52
CA VAL A 103 -1.92 -30.16 22.53
C VAL A 103 -0.56 -29.50 22.30
N SER A 104 0.33 -29.54 23.29
CA SER A 104 1.64 -28.91 23.14
C SER A 104 2.44 -29.53 21.98
N GLY A 105 2.80 -28.72 20.99
CA GLY A 105 3.61 -29.12 19.84
C GLY A 105 5.12 -29.20 20.11
N ASN A 106 5.52 -29.33 21.38
CA ASN A 106 6.94 -29.38 21.78
C ASN A 106 7.58 -30.74 21.47
N TYR A 107 6.78 -31.81 21.43
CA TYR A 107 7.26 -33.20 21.33
C TYR A 107 7.64 -33.61 19.90
N ASP A 108 7.02 -32.99 18.91
CA ASP A 108 7.24 -33.31 17.50
C ASP A 108 7.31 -32.02 16.68
N ARG A 109 8.52 -31.49 16.53
CA ARG A 109 8.80 -30.28 15.75
C ARG A 109 9.66 -30.62 14.55
N LEU A 110 9.15 -30.27 13.38
CA LEU A 110 9.90 -30.32 12.12
C LEU A 110 10.47 -28.94 11.79
N PRO A 111 11.64 -28.87 11.14
CA PRO A 111 12.19 -27.61 10.64
C PRO A 111 11.31 -27.04 9.52
N PHE A 112 11.28 -25.70 9.40
CA PHE A 112 10.48 -25.00 8.38
C PHE A 112 10.90 -25.38 6.95
N ALA A 113 12.20 -25.33 6.66
CA ALA A 113 12.77 -25.85 5.43
C ALA A 113 13.29 -27.29 5.68
N PRO A 114 13.02 -28.26 4.79
CA PRO A 114 12.34 -28.12 3.47
C PRO A 114 10.81 -28.32 3.50
N TYR A 115 10.26 -28.89 4.57
CA TYR A 115 8.91 -29.46 4.57
C TYR A 115 7.79 -28.44 4.32
N PHE A 116 7.77 -27.34 5.08
CA PHE A 116 6.72 -26.34 4.98
C PHE A 116 6.89 -25.45 3.76
N ILE A 117 8.13 -25.22 3.30
CA ILE A 117 8.40 -24.53 2.03
C ILE A 117 7.72 -25.24 0.85
N PHE A 118 7.92 -26.55 0.71
CA PHE A 118 7.29 -27.29 -0.39
C PHE A 118 5.77 -27.39 -0.24
N LYS A 119 5.28 -27.52 1.00
CA LYS A 119 3.83 -27.52 1.27
C LYS A 119 3.17 -26.21 0.87
N ASP A 120 3.74 -25.07 1.24
CA ASP A 120 3.23 -23.74 0.91
C ASP A 120 3.36 -23.44 -0.58
N LEU A 121 4.40 -23.95 -1.23
CA LEU A 121 4.58 -23.77 -2.67
C LEU A 121 3.45 -24.42 -3.48
N ILE A 122 2.97 -25.60 -3.07
CA ILE A 122 1.83 -26.27 -3.72
C ILE A 122 0.57 -25.41 -3.64
N THR A 123 0.29 -24.81 -2.48
CA THR A 123 -0.90 -23.96 -2.31
C THR A 123 -0.77 -22.62 -3.02
N ILE A 124 0.44 -22.05 -3.10
CA ILE A 124 0.72 -20.84 -3.90
C ILE A 124 0.45 -21.11 -5.38
N PHE A 125 0.91 -22.24 -5.94
CA PHE A 125 0.62 -22.59 -7.33
C PHE A 125 -0.88 -22.79 -7.57
N LEU A 126 -1.57 -23.46 -6.65
CA LEU A 126 -3.03 -23.61 -6.73
C LEU A 126 -3.74 -22.25 -6.72
N PHE A 127 -3.34 -21.34 -5.83
CA PHE A 127 -3.88 -19.98 -5.75
C PHE A 127 -3.66 -19.20 -7.04
N ILE A 128 -2.45 -19.27 -7.63
CA ILE A 128 -2.13 -18.59 -8.90
C ILE A 128 -3.00 -19.14 -10.05
N ILE A 129 -3.22 -20.45 -10.11
CA ILE A 129 -4.08 -21.06 -11.14
C ILE A 129 -5.51 -20.52 -10.99
N VAL A 130 -6.08 -20.55 -9.79
CA VAL A 130 -7.43 -20.02 -9.52
C VAL A 130 -7.51 -18.53 -9.88
N LEU A 131 -6.55 -17.72 -9.41
CA LEU A 131 -6.50 -16.29 -9.72
C LEU A 131 -6.39 -16.02 -11.22
N SER A 132 -5.58 -16.81 -11.94
CA SER A 132 -5.43 -16.66 -13.40
C SER A 132 -6.72 -16.96 -14.15
N VAL A 133 -7.55 -17.89 -13.66
CA VAL A 133 -8.87 -18.14 -14.26
C VAL A 133 -9.76 -16.91 -14.16
N PHE A 134 -9.81 -16.26 -13.00
CA PHE A 134 -10.57 -15.01 -12.82
C PHE A 134 -10.03 -13.88 -13.68
N VAL A 135 -8.71 -13.66 -13.68
CA VAL A 135 -8.09 -12.55 -14.42
C VAL A 135 -8.24 -12.70 -15.93
N PHE A 136 -8.05 -13.91 -16.49
CA PHE A 136 -8.04 -14.10 -17.95
C PHE A 136 -9.41 -14.44 -18.54
N PHE A 137 -10.21 -15.30 -17.89
CA PHE A 137 -11.47 -15.76 -18.48
C PHE A 137 -12.69 -14.97 -18.00
N MET A 138 -12.64 -14.41 -16.78
CA MET A 138 -13.81 -13.82 -16.12
C MET A 138 -13.48 -12.55 -15.30
N PRO A 139 -12.85 -11.52 -15.91
CA PRO A 139 -12.29 -10.39 -15.16
C PRO A 139 -13.33 -9.52 -14.45
N ASN A 140 -14.56 -9.47 -14.96
CA ASN A 140 -15.61 -8.56 -14.47
C ASN A 140 -16.65 -9.27 -13.59
N VAL A 141 -16.49 -10.56 -13.27
CA VAL A 141 -17.50 -11.34 -12.54
C VAL A 141 -17.65 -10.92 -11.08
N LEU A 142 -16.56 -10.42 -10.47
CA LEU A 142 -16.56 -9.93 -9.09
C LEU A 142 -16.78 -8.41 -9.00
N GLY A 143 -17.01 -7.73 -10.13
CA GLY A 143 -17.19 -6.27 -10.19
C GLY A 143 -18.60 -5.88 -10.62
N ASP A 144 -19.00 -4.66 -10.28
CA ASP A 144 -20.28 -4.08 -10.73
C ASP A 144 -20.11 -3.40 -12.10
N SER A 145 -21.06 -3.65 -13.02
CA SER A 145 -21.11 -3.00 -14.33
C SER A 145 -21.33 -1.48 -14.26
N GLU A 146 -21.97 -0.97 -13.21
CA GLU A 146 -22.25 0.46 -13.05
C GLU A 146 -20.97 1.29 -12.84
N ASN A 147 -19.87 0.66 -12.40
CA ASN A 147 -18.57 1.31 -12.19
C ASN A 147 -17.83 1.69 -13.49
N TYR A 148 -18.33 1.28 -14.66
CA TYR A 148 -17.78 1.71 -15.96
C TYR A 148 -18.35 3.04 -16.45
N VAL A 149 -19.43 3.54 -15.85
CA VAL A 149 -20.03 4.83 -16.20
C VAL A 149 -19.39 5.94 -15.37
N MET A 150 -19.18 7.11 -15.97
CA MET A 150 -18.63 8.27 -15.24
C MET A 150 -19.58 8.70 -14.13
N ALA A 151 -19.04 8.96 -12.94
CA ALA A 151 -19.83 9.36 -11.78
C ALA A 151 -20.59 10.68 -12.04
N ASN A 152 -21.90 10.66 -11.82
CA ASN A 152 -22.76 11.83 -11.89
C ASN A 152 -23.32 12.17 -10.49
N PRO A 153 -22.92 13.29 -9.85
CA PRO A 153 -23.39 13.63 -8.52
C PRO A 153 -24.90 13.97 -8.44
N MET A 154 -25.54 14.23 -9.57
CA MET A 154 -26.96 14.57 -9.64
C MET A 154 -27.87 13.34 -9.86
N GLN A 155 -27.30 12.16 -10.07
CA GLN A 155 -28.03 10.95 -10.39
C GLN A 155 -27.47 9.75 -9.64
N THR A 156 -28.32 9.10 -8.85
CA THR A 156 -27.99 7.82 -8.22
C THR A 156 -28.31 6.66 -9.17
N PRO A 157 -27.43 5.66 -9.33
CA PRO A 157 -27.76 4.44 -10.05
C PRO A 157 -28.98 3.73 -9.42
N PRO A 158 -29.76 2.98 -10.21
CA PRO A 158 -30.96 2.29 -9.72
C PRO A 158 -30.67 1.15 -8.73
N ALA A 159 -29.48 0.56 -8.77
CA ALA A 159 -29.00 -0.43 -7.80
C ALA A 159 -27.69 0.06 -7.19
N ILE A 160 -27.67 0.32 -5.89
CA ILE A 160 -26.47 0.67 -5.12
C ILE A 160 -26.17 -0.50 -4.20
N VAL A 161 -25.08 -1.21 -4.45
CA VAL A 161 -24.63 -2.36 -3.66
C VAL A 161 -23.13 -2.18 -3.36
N PRO A 162 -22.69 -2.29 -2.10
CA PRO A 162 -21.26 -2.33 -1.79
C PRO A 162 -20.66 -3.65 -2.27
N GLU A 163 -19.41 -3.59 -2.74
CA GLU A 163 -18.59 -4.78 -3.04
C GLU A 163 -18.24 -5.62 -1.81
#